data_AF-A0A7Y1YJC6-F1
#
_entry.id   AF-A0A7Y1YJC6-F1
#
_cell.length_a   1.000
_cell.length_b   1.000
_cell.length_c   1.000
_cell.angle_alpha   90.00
_cell.angle_beta   90.00
_cell.angle_gamma   90.00
#
_symmetry.space_group_name_H-M   'P 1'
#
loop_
_entity.id
_entity.type
_entity.pdbx_description
1 polymer ?
#
loop_
_entity_poly.entity_id
_entity_poly.type
_entity_poly.pdbx_seq_one_letter_code
_entity_poly.pdbx_strand_id
1 'polypeptide(L)'
;MTSLLTATAILAHSDLVITSVDPGSYLGSPLYAVIPEHRLAFLGLVLVLLGAWWVRRRAARHLSCEETCVYRRYDRLGLRERFVFWFITTSAVVHLGLVLGHEPSGYTLAYMLATIALSWISLRLLTDRPWRRPARYVLIGSIFGYAGTLLAGGAPDQIGILTKLIEIAALAGIIVAPVATSQGKVAESLRSASVVGLIVITGFAGWVGAMSTGDGGHHLGETPPPGVLLPGGEDREPTATEQSRADHLYEETVAALAKFEDPAVAASHGYDVEGMFGNDFHAGNESLKDDGRILDPHNPETLVYAMAGDTPVLLGAMFEMDEIGQAGPAVGGPLTVWHAHDHICLSLTPVGIAGLQGPFGSCPAGAINIPITNEMFHVWVLPGLEDPFGDIDEDWLDEYLTDIATR
;
A
#
# COMPACT_ATOMS: atom_id res chain seq x y z
N MET A 1 -39.09 -39.90 -2.66
CA MET A 1 -38.09 -40.13 -1.60
C MET A 1 -36.72 -39.83 -2.22
N THR A 2 -36.38 -38.62 -2.66
CA THR A 2 -36.24 -37.34 -1.92
C THR A 2 -35.38 -37.46 -0.67
N SER A 3 -34.07 -37.40 -0.85
CA SER A 3 -33.08 -36.70 -0.01
C SER A 3 -31.67 -37.14 -0.41
N LEU A 4 -31.06 -36.43 -1.35
CA LEU A 4 -29.63 -36.41 -1.67
C LEU A 4 -29.48 -35.52 -2.91
N LEU A 5 -29.52 -34.19 -2.73
CA LEU A 5 -29.12 -33.14 -3.69
C LEU A 5 -29.64 -31.79 -3.12
N THR A 6 -28.98 -31.27 -2.09
CA THR A 6 -29.22 -29.91 -1.56
C THR A 6 -28.06 -29.51 -0.64
N ALA A 7 -26.84 -29.48 -1.18
CA ALA A 7 -25.68 -28.94 -0.47
C ALA A 7 -24.60 -28.34 -1.40
N THR A 8 -24.94 -28.05 -2.66
CA THR A 8 -23.98 -27.55 -3.68
C THR A 8 -24.53 -26.35 -4.46
N ALA A 9 -25.24 -25.45 -3.77
CA ALA A 9 -25.80 -24.24 -4.39
C ALA A 9 -25.76 -23.00 -3.47
N ILE A 10 -24.72 -22.85 -2.64
CA ILE A 10 -24.52 -21.65 -1.79
C ILE A 10 -23.13 -20.98 -1.99
N LEU A 11 -22.30 -21.44 -2.94
CA LEU A 11 -20.95 -20.87 -3.17
C LEU A 11 -20.68 -20.44 -4.62
N ALA A 12 -21.72 -20.03 -5.34
CA ALA A 12 -21.57 -19.39 -6.63
C ALA A 12 -22.63 -18.31 -6.72
N HIS A 13 -22.31 -17.11 -6.25
CA HIS A 13 -22.88 -15.79 -6.60
C HIS A 13 -22.30 -14.76 -5.61
N SER A 14 -20.98 -14.64 -5.63
CA SER A 14 -20.31 -13.44 -5.16
C SER A 14 -19.47 -12.92 -6.32
N ASP A 15 -20.15 -12.67 -7.45
CA ASP A 15 -19.78 -11.59 -8.35
C ASP A 15 -20.06 -10.28 -7.59
N LEU A 16 -19.26 -10.05 -6.56
CA LEU A 16 -19.02 -8.72 -6.02
C LEU A 16 -17.92 -8.15 -6.89
N VAL A 17 -18.26 -8.00 -8.18
CA VAL A 17 -17.62 -6.99 -9.01
C VAL A 17 -17.79 -5.71 -8.19
N ILE A 18 -16.69 -5.08 -7.84
CA ILE A 18 -16.70 -3.73 -7.28
C ILE A 18 -17.14 -2.83 -8.44
N THR A 19 -18.43 -2.79 -8.74
CA THR A 19 -19.05 -1.91 -9.76
C THR A 19 -20.02 -0.91 -9.15
N SER A 20 -19.90 -0.65 -7.85
CA SER A 20 -20.45 0.55 -7.26
C SER A 20 -19.58 0.92 -6.06
N VAL A 21 -18.53 1.68 -6.32
CA VAL A 21 -17.86 2.43 -5.27
C VAL A 21 -18.89 3.49 -4.84
N ASP A 22 -19.43 3.37 -3.62
CA ASP A 22 -20.40 4.34 -3.10
C ASP A 22 -19.81 5.76 -3.24
N PRO A 23 -20.60 6.78 -3.64
CA PRO A 23 -20.13 8.16 -3.65
C PRO A 23 -19.53 8.51 -2.27
N GLY A 24 -18.24 8.85 -2.23
CA GLY A 24 -17.48 9.10 -0.99
C GLY A 24 -16.70 7.92 -0.42
N SER A 25 -16.61 6.78 -1.13
CA SER A 25 -15.62 5.75 -0.81
C SER A 25 -14.34 5.94 -1.61
N TYR A 26 -13.19 5.85 -0.96
CA TYR A 26 -11.88 6.03 -1.58
C TYR A 26 -11.26 4.71 -1.97
N LEU A 27 -10.54 4.70 -3.08
CA LEU A 27 -9.58 3.67 -3.45
C LEU A 27 -8.18 4.18 -3.08
N GLY A 28 -7.40 3.36 -2.40
CA GLY A 28 -6.02 3.69 -2.02
C GLY A 28 -5.04 2.61 -2.42
N SER A 29 -3.76 2.88 -2.18
CA SER A 29 -2.70 1.92 -2.47
C SER A 29 -2.96 0.57 -1.77
N PRO A 30 -2.88 -0.55 -2.50
CA PRO A 30 -2.94 -1.90 -1.94
C PRO A 30 -1.95 -2.13 -0.79
N LEU A 31 -0.85 -1.38 -0.76
CA LEU A 31 0.16 -1.42 0.29
C LEU A 31 -0.45 -1.30 1.69
N TYR A 32 -1.51 -0.50 1.87
CA TYR A 32 -2.16 -0.27 3.15
C TYR A 32 -3.47 -1.06 3.32
N ALA A 33 -3.84 -1.88 2.33
CA ALA A 33 -5.11 -2.59 2.28
C ALA A 33 -4.93 -4.12 2.21
N VAL A 34 -6.06 -4.83 2.16
CA VAL A 34 -6.12 -6.25 1.82
C VAL A 34 -6.85 -6.37 0.49
N ILE A 35 -6.15 -6.81 -0.53
CA ILE A 35 -6.74 -6.96 -1.86
C ILE A 35 -7.84 -8.05 -1.86
N PRO A 36 -8.85 -7.95 -2.74
CA PRO A 36 -10.00 -8.85 -2.73
C PRO A 36 -9.64 -10.34 -2.75
N GLU A 37 -8.64 -10.71 -3.55
CA GLU A 37 -8.14 -12.08 -3.75
C GLU A 37 -7.52 -12.65 -2.46
N HIS A 38 -7.10 -11.77 -1.54
CA HIS A 38 -6.46 -12.16 -0.27
C HIS A 38 -7.43 -12.24 0.92
N ARG A 39 -8.73 -11.93 0.72
CA ARG A 39 -9.73 -11.98 1.80
C ARG A 39 -9.88 -13.38 2.41
N LEU A 40 -9.79 -14.44 1.60
CA LEU A 40 -9.84 -15.82 2.10
C LEU A 40 -8.60 -16.20 2.92
N ALA A 41 -7.42 -15.67 2.56
CA ALA A 41 -6.21 -15.81 3.36
C ALA A 41 -6.33 -15.09 4.71
N PHE A 42 -6.91 -13.88 4.75
CA PHE A 42 -7.21 -13.19 6.00
C PHE A 42 -8.16 -13.97 6.90
N LEU A 43 -9.25 -14.53 6.35
CA LEU A 43 -10.14 -15.41 7.10
C LEU A 43 -9.39 -16.62 7.69
N GLY A 44 -8.49 -17.21 6.89
CA GLY A 44 -7.61 -18.29 7.34
C GLY A 44 -6.77 -17.91 8.57
N LEU A 45 -6.19 -16.70 8.60
CA LEU A 45 -5.44 -16.18 9.74
C LEU A 45 -6.31 -16.11 11.01
N VAL A 46 -7.53 -15.57 10.90
CA VAL A 46 -8.48 -15.50 12.01
C VAL A 46 -8.82 -16.90 12.54
N LEU A 47 -9.07 -17.86 11.64
CA LEU A 47 -9.37 -19.25 12.01
C LEU A 47 -8.21 -19.93 12.73
N VAL A 48 -6.95 -19.67 12.34
CA VAL A 48 -5.77 -20.21 13.03
C VAL A 48 -5.66 -19.66 14.45
N LEU A 49 -5.90 -18.36 14.65
CA LEU A 49 -5.90 -17.75 15.99
C LEU A 49 -7.00 -18.32 16.88
N LEU A 50 -8.21 -18.49 16.34
CA LEU A 50 -9.32 -19.14 17.05
C LEU A 50 -9.01 -20.61 17.37
N GLY A 51 -8.37 -21.32 16.44
CA GLY A 51 -7.88 -22.68 16.64
C GLY A 51 -6.84 -22.75 17.77
N ALA A 52 -5.86 -21.84 17.79
CA ALA A 52 -4.86 -21.76 18.85
C ALA A 52 -5.49 -21.49 20.22
N TRP A 53 -6.43 -20.55 20.29
CA TRP A 53 -7.18 -20.26 21.50
C TRP A 53 -8.02 -21.47 21.96
N TRP A 54 -8.67 -22.16 21.04
CA TRP A 54 -9.47 -23.34 21.32
C TRP A 54 -8.60 -24.49 21.85
N VAL A 55 -7.45 -24.77 21.22
CA VAL A 55 -6.48 -25.77 21.69
C VAL A 55 -6.01 -25.42 23.10
N ARG A 56 -5.70 -24.16 23.39
CA ARG A 56 -5.29 -23.70 24.72
C ARG A 56 -6.41 -23.86 25.76
N ARG A 57 -7.68 -23.65 25.40
CA ARG A 57 -8.82 -23.86 26.32
C ARG A 57 -9.12 -25.34 26.54
N ARG A 58 -8.99 -26.17 25.50
CA ARG A 58 -9.20 -27.61 25.54
C ARG A 58 -8.11 -28.34 26.31
N ALA A 59 -6.86 -27.88 26.23
CA ALA A 59 -5.74 -28.31 27.08
C ALA A 59 -6.07 -28.29 28.58
N ALA A 60 -6.89 -27.34 29.03
CA ALA A 60 -7.31 -27.21 30.41
C ALA A 60 -8.39 -28.20 30.84
N ARG A 61 -8.90 -29.04 29.92
CA ARG A 61 -9.96 -30.03 30.18
C ARG A 61 -9.46 -31.43 29.81
N HIS A 62 -9.76 -32.44 30.62
CA HIS A 62 -9.35 -33.83 30.38
C HIS A 62 -9.96 -34.37 29.06
N LEU A 63 -9.13 -34.53 28.02
CA LEU A 63 -9.52 -35.03 26.69
C LEU A 63 -9.37 -36.55 26.56
N SER A 64 -10.08 -37.11 25.58
CA SER A 64 -10.06 -38.54 25.20
C SER A 64 -8.74 -38.99 24.56
N CYS A 65 -8.52 -40.31 24.43
CA CYS A 65 -7.22 -40.90 24.05
C CYS A 65 -6.75 -40.56 22.60
N GLU A 66 -7.67 -40.38 21.65
CA GLU A 66 -7.33 -40.01 20.26
C GLU A 66 -6.99 -38.52 20.12
N GLU A 67 -7.81 -37.63 20.69
CA GLU A 67 -7.54 -36.19 20.76
C GLU A 67 -6.24 -35.87 21.53
N THR A 68 -5.87 -36.72 22.50
CA THR A 68 -4.63 -36.57 23.27
C THR A 68 -3.35 -36.95 22.51
N CYS A 69 -3.37 -37.58 21.32
CA CYS A 69 -2.12 -37.98 20.66
C CYS A 69 -1.39 -36.80 19.99
N VAL A 70 -2.10 -36.00 19.20
CA VAL A 70 -1.55 -34.77 18.58
C VAL A 70 -1.24 -33.73 19.65
N TYR A 71 -2.14 -33.56 20.62
CA TYR A 71 -1.94 -32.63 21.71
C TYR A 71 -0.72 -33.00 22.58
N ARG A 72 -0.55 -34.28 22.96
CA ARG A 72 0.64 -34.72 23.71
C ARG A 72 1.93 -34.53 22.92
N ARG A 73 1.92 -34.70 21.60
CA ARG A 73 3.08 -34.43 20.74
C ARG A 73 3.41 -32.95 20.71
N TYR A 74 2.41 -32.09 20.54
CA TYR A 74 2.57 -30.64 20.62
C TYR A 74 3.10 -30.19 21.99
N ASP A 75 2.59 -30.78 23.08
CA ASP A 75 3.02 -30.41 24.44
C ASP A 75 4.46 -30.85 24.75
N ARG A 76 5.01 -31.82 24.02
CA ARG A 76 6.44 -32.17 24.14
C ARG A 76 7.37 -31.17 23.47
N LEU A 77 6.86 -30.33 22.57
CA LEU A 77 7.66 -29.32 21.89
C LEU A 77 8.13 -28.26 22.88
N GLY A 78 9.39 -27.84 22.74
CA GLY A 78 9.89 -26.67 23.47
C GLY A 78 9.15 -25.39 23.04
N LEU A 79 9.16 -24.35 23.87
CA LEU A 79 8.45 -23.08 23.61
C LEU A 79 8.74 -22.53 22.20
N ARG A 80 10.01 -22.56 21.79
CA ARG A 80 10.44 -22.11 20.45
C ARG A 80 9.85 -22.96 19.32
N GLU A 81 9.82 -24.28 19.47
CA GLU A 81 9.26 -25.18 18.46
C GLU A 81 7.74 -25.03 18.38
N ARG A 82 7.07 -24.69 19.48
CA ARG A 82 5.65 -24.31 19.48
C ARG A 82 5.41 -23.03 18.68
N PHE A 83 6.27 -22.01 18.83
CA PHE A 83 6.18 -20.80 18.00
C PHE A 83 6.41 -21.10 16.52
N VAL A 84 7.47 -21.84 16.19
CA VAL A 84 7.77 -22.24 14.80
C VAL A 84 6.62 -23.05 14.21
N PHE A 85 6.03 -23.98 14.97
CA PHE A 85 4.86 -24.74 14.55
C PHE A 85 3.69 -23.83 14.19
N TRP A 86 3.35 -22.86 15.05
CA TRP A 86 2.26 -21.93 14.78
C TRP A 86 2.55 -21.03 13.59
N PHE A 87 3.78 -20.51 13.44
CA PHE A 87 4.12 -19.68 12.29
C PHE A 87 4.07 -20.44 10.97
N ILE A 88 4.64 -21.66 10.90
CA ILE A 88 4.58 -22.50 9.69
C ILE A 88 3.14 -22.90 9.37
N THR A 89 2.35 -23.27 10.39
CA THR A 89 0.94 -23.63 10.19
C THR A 89 0.12 -22.44 9.73
N THR A 90 0.37 -21.24 10.29
CA THR A 90 -0.30 -20.01 9.85
C THR A 90 0.04 -19.71 8.39
N SER A 91 1.33 -19.76 8.02
CA SER A 91 1.72 -19.58 6.61
C SER A 91 1.07 -20.61 5.70
N ALA A 92 0.98 -21.89 6.09
CA ALA A 92 0.31 -22.91 5.29
C ALA A 92 -1.18 -22.60 5.05
N VAL A 93 -1.89 -22.14 6.08
CA VAL A 93 -3.32 -21.79 5.97
C VAL A 93 -3.52 -20.52 5.14
N VAL A 94 -2.64 -19.52 5.28
CA VAL A 94 -2.70 -18.32 4.44
C VAL A 94 -2.47 -18.69 2.98
N HIS A 95 -1.44 -19.47 2.65
CA HIS A 95 -1.21 -19.91 1.27
C HIS A 95 -2.39 -20.73 0.71
N LEU A 96 -3.07 -21.53 1.55
CA LEU A 96 -4.30 -22.20 1.12
C LEU A 96 -5.41 -21.20 0.80
N GLY A 97 -5.59 -20.17 1.62
CA GLY A 97 -6.52 -19.08 1.34
C GLY A 97 -6.19 -18.35 0.04
N LEU A 98 -4.89 -18.13 -0.25
CA LEU A 98 -4.44 -17.55 -1.52
C LEU A 98 -4.76 -18.45 -2.72
N VAL A 99 -4.61 -19.77 -2.60
CA VAL A 99 -5.01 -20.73 -3.65
C VAL A 99 -6.51 -20.62 -3.95
N LEU A 100 -7.33 -20.45 -2.92
CA LEU A 100 -8.79 -20.40 -3.06
C LEU A 100 -9.29 -19.05 -3.57
N GLY A 101 -8.51 -17.97 -3.39
CA GLY A 101 -8.89 -16.61 -3.78
C GLY A 101 -8.34 -16.15 -5.13
N HIS A 102 -7.42 -16.90 -5.74
CA HIS A 102 -6.80 -16.56 -7.02
C HIS A 102 -7.24 -17.52 -8.13
N GLU A 103 -7.40 -16.99 -9.34
CA GLU A 103 -7.63 -17.78 -10.55
C GLU A 103 -6.42 -18.69 -10.87
N PRO A 104 -6.60 -19.80 -11.61
CA PRO A 104 -5.52 -20.72 -11.95
C PRO A 104 -4.38 -20.03 -12.71
N SER A 105 -3.20 -19.97 -12.09
CA SER A 105 -1.99 -19.35 -12.64
C SER A 105 -0.72 -20.02 -12.11
N GLY A 106 0.44 -19.57 -12.61
CA GLY A 106 1.74 -19.97 -12.05
C GLY A 106 1.88 -19.61 -10.57
N TYR A 107 1.32 -18.47 -10.14
CA TYR A 107 1.31 -18.05 -8.73
C TYR A 107 0.43 -18.98 -7.88
N THR A 108 -0.76 -19.32 -8.37
CA THR A 108 -1.68 -20.25 -7.68
C THR A 108 -1.06 -21.64 -7.51
N LEU A 109 -0.32 -22.12 -8.51
CA LEU A 109 0.47 -23.35 -8.38
C LEU A 109 1.56 -23.21 -7.31
N ALA A 110 2.29 -22.08 -7.26
CA ALA A 110 3.29 -21.84 -6.24
C ALA A 110 2.69 -21.80 -4.82
N TYR A 111 1.54 -21.15 -4.64
CA TYR A 111 0.79 -21.13 -3.37
C TYR A 111 0.34 -22.53 -2.94
N MET A 112 -0.13 -23.35 -3.89
CA MET A 112 -0.51 -24.74 -3.62
C MET A 112 0.69 -25.59 -3.18
N LEU A 113 1.83 -25.47 -3.87
CA LEU A 113 3.06 -26.16 -3.50
C LEU A 113 3.56 -25.73 -2.13
N ALA A 114 3.51 -24.42 -1.83
CA ALA A 114 3.85 -23.88 -0.50
C ALA A 114 2.92 -24.44 0.59
N THR A 115 1.61 -24.46 0.34
CA THR A 115 0.59 -25.01 1.25
C THR A 115 0.91 -26.47 1.61
N ILE A 116 1.17 -27.31 0.60
CA ILE A 116 1.47 -28.73 0.78
C ILE A 116 2.78 -28.89 1.55
N ALA A 117 3.83 -28.17 1.16
CA ALA A 117 5.15 -28.28 1.76
C ALA A 117 5.14 -27.84 3.23
N LEU A 118 4.54 -26.69 3.54
CA LEU A 118 4.44 -26.15 4.89
C LEU A 118 3.57 -27.03 5.79
N SER A 119 2.43 -27.52 5.29
CA SER A 119 1.58 -28.47 6.02
C SER A 119 2.34 -29.77 6.36
N TRP A 120 3.09 -30.31 5.39
CA TRP A 120 3.93 -31.48 5.60
C TRP A 120 5.05 -31.22 6.62
N ILE A 121 5.66 -30.03 6.62
CA ILE A 121 6.65 -29.62 7.62
C ILE A 121 6.01 -29.56 9.02
N SER A 122 4.83 -28.93 9.17
CA SER A 122 4.11 -28.85 10.45
C SER A 122 3.81 -30.25 11.02
N LEU A 123 3.41 -31.20 10.17
CA LEU A 123 3.19 -32.59 10.58
C LEU A 123 4.49 -33.31 10.99
N ARG A 124 5.60 -33.04 10.30
CA ARG A 124 6.91 -33.61 10.66
C ARG A 124 7.42 -33.08 12.00
N LEU A 125 7.18 -31.80 12.28
CA LEU A 125 7.53 -31.18 13.56
C LEU A 125 6.83 -31.88 14.73
N LEU A 126 5.59 -32.35 14.54
CA LEU A 126 4.85 -33.12 15.56
C LEU A 126 5.25 -34.60 15.66
N THR A 127 6.00 -35.14 14.70
CA THR A 127 6.32 -36.58 14.63
C THR A 127 7.80 -36.89 14.84
N ASP A 128 8.58 -35.93 15.36
CA ASP A 128 10.02 -36.02 15.57
C ASP A 128 10.82 -36.40 14.30
N ARG A 129 10.23 -36.19 13.13
CA ARG A 129 10.87 -36.44 11.83
C ARG A 129 11.75 -35.24 11.44
N PRO A 130 12.83 -35.42 10.67
CA PRO A 130 13.66 -34.30 10.24
C PRO A 130 12.83 -33.29 9.42
N TRP A 131 12.70 -32.08 9.95
CA TRP A 131 11.86 -31.00 9.40
C TRP A 131 12.64 -29.69 9.18
N ARG A 132 13.70 -29.42 9.94
CA ARG A 132 14.42 -28.14 9.92
C ARG A 132 15.04 -27.80 8.56
N ARG A 133 15.66 -28.77 7.89
CA ARG A 133 16.28 -28.56 6.56
C ARG A 133 15.24 -28.18 5.49
N PRO A 134 14.18 -28.98 5.25
CA PRO A 134 13.18 -28.60 4.26
C PRO A 134 12.45 -27.30 4.63
N ALA A 135 12.18 -27.07 5.92
CA ALA A 135 11.58 -25.81 6.38
C ALA A 135 12.37 -24.58 5.94
N ARG A 136 13.71 -24.58 6.10
CA ARG A 136 14.55 -23.46 5.66
C ARG A 136 14.41 -23.18 4.17
N TYR A 137 14.45 -24.22 3.33
CA TYR A 137 14.38 -24.03 1.88
C TYR A 137 13.01 -23.53 1.43
N VAL A 138 11.92 -24.09 2.00
CA VAL A 138 10.56 -23.66 1.67
C VAL A 138 10.33 -22.21 2.10
N LEU A 139 10.73 -21.84 3.33
CA LEU A 139 10.56 -20.47 3.83
C LEU A 139 11.40 -19.48 3.02
N ILE A 140 12.68 -19.78 2.75
CA ILE A 140 13.54 -18.92 1.92
C ILE A 140 12.95 -18.77 0.52
N GLY A 141 12.53 -19.87 -0.12
CA GLY A 141 11.91 -19.84 -1.45
C GLY A 141 10.62 -19.03 -1.47
N SER A 142 9.78 -19.15 -0.43
CA SER A 142 8.53 -18.39 -0.28
C SER A 142 8.77 -16.88 -0.10
N ILE A 143 9.80 -16.50 0.66
CA ILE A 143 10.17 -15.10 0.89
C ILE A 143 10.73 -14.46 -0.39
N PHE A 144 11.68 -15.11 -1.05
CA PHE A 144 12.25 -14.60 -2.31
C PHE A 144 11.27 -14.69 -3.48
N GLY A 145 10.39 -15.69 -3.50
CA GLY A 145 9.32 -15.78 -4.48
C GLY A 145 8.37 -14.59 -4.40
N TYR A 146 7.95 -14.21 -3.19
CA TYR A 146 7.14 -13.00 -2.99
C TYR A 146 7.87 -11.73 -3.40
N ALA A 147 9.13 -11.54 -2.97
CA ALA A 147 9.91 -10.38 -3.40
C ALA A 147 10.04 -10.32 -4.93
N GLY A 148 10.26 -11.46 -5.59
CA GLY A 148 10.29 -11.55 -7.05
C GLY A 148 8.97 -11.17 -7.71
N THR A 149 7.82 -11.55 -7.14
CA THR A 149 6.50 -11.14 -7.62
C THR A 149 6.33 -9.62 -7.54
N LEU A 150 6.73 -9.00 -6.43
CA LEU A 150 6.62 -7.55 -6.26
C LEU A 150 7.53 -6.79 -7.23
N LEU A 151 8.78 -7.26 -7.40
CA LEU A 151 9.72 -6.68 -8.37
C LEU A 151 9.29 -6.87 -9.83
N ALA A 152 8.33 -7.77 -10.10
CA ALA A 152 7.73 -7.99 -11.40
C ALA A 152 6.41 -7.23 -11.60
N GLY A 153 6.11 -6.24 -10.75
CA GLY A 153 4.90 -5.40 -10.84
C GLY A 153 3.69 -5.94 -10.06
N GLY A 154 3.87 -6.95 -9.22
CA GLY A 154 2.79 -7.44 -8.36
C GLY A 154 2.46 -6.47 -7.23
N ALA A 155 1.17 -6.21 -7.01
CA ALA A 155 0.70 -5.36 -5.92
C ALA A 155 1.05 -5.96 -4.54
N PRO A 156 1.74 -5.23 -3.65
CA PRO A 156 1.89 -5.63 -2.26
C PRO A 156 0.60 -5.35 -1.51
N ASP A 157 0.31 -6.17 -0.49
CA ASP A 157 -0.80 -5.95 0.42
C ASP A 157 -0.44 -6.39 1.85
N GLN A 158 -1.27 -6.03 2.81
CA GLN A 158 -1.03 -6.33 4.22
C GLN A 158 -0.98 -7.84 4.52
N ILE A 159 -1.71 -8.67 3.77
CA ILE A 159 -1.67 -10.14 3.96
C ILE A 159 -0.36 -10.73 3.44
N GLY A 160 0.09 -10.32 2.26
CA GLY A 160 1.36 -10.75 1.69
C GLY A 160 2.53 -10.39 2.61
N ILE A 161 2.60 -9.12 3.03
CA ILE A 161 3.66 -8.61 3.93
C ILE A 161 3.64 -9.34 5.26
N LEU A 162 2.48 -9.45 5.91
CA LEU A 162 2.34 -10.14 7.19
C LEU A 162 2.76 -11.61 7.08
N THR A 163 2.38 -12.29 5.99
CA THR A 163 2.77 -13.68 5.74
C THR A 163 4.28 -13.82 5.68
N LYS A 164 4.98 -12.91 5.00
CA LYS A 164 6.44 -12.94 4.95
C LYS A 164 7.07 -12.67 6.31
N LEU A 165 6.55 -11.74 7.10
CA LEU A 165 7.02 -11.52 8.47
C LEU A 165 6.86 -12.76 9.35
N ILE A 166 5.74 -13.48 9.22
CA ILE A 166 5.50 -14.77 9.89
C ILE A 166 6.54 -15.82 9.44
N GLU A 167 6.83 -15.91 8.15
CA GLU A 167 7.82 -16.85 7.61
C GLU A 167 9.26 -16.51 8.04
N ILE A 168 9.62 -15.24 8.07
CA ILE A 168 10.91 -14.75 8.58
C ILE A 168 11.03 -15.08 10.08
N ALA A 169 9.97 -14.87 10.87
CA ALA A 169 9.95 -15.22 12.29
C ALA A 169 10.10 -16.74 12.49
N ALA A 170 9.43 -17.57 11.68
CA ALA A 170 9.62 -19.01 11.68
C ALA A 170 11.07 -19.39 11.35
N LEU A 171 11.66 -18.77 10.33
CA LEU A 171 13.03 -19.02 9.89
C LEU A 171 14.04 -18.61 10.96
N ALA A 172 13.87 -17.46 11.61
CA ALA A 172 14.66 -17.04 12.77
C ALA A 172 14.56 -18.06 13.91
N GLY A 173 13.34 -18.54 14.18
CA GLY A 173 13.04 -19.65 15.08
C GLY A 173 13.68 -20.99 14.70
N ILE A 174 14.25 -21.12 13.50
CA ILE A 174 15.03 -22.30 13.09
C ILE A 174 16.53 -22.03 13.15
N ILE A 175 17.00 -20.88 12.67
CA ILE A 175 18.43 -20.61 12.44
C ILE A 175 19.13 -19.91 13.62
N VAL A 176 18.46 -19.02 14.34
CA VAL A 176 19.04 -18.24 15.46
C VAL A 176 19.03 -19.04 16.77
N ALA A 177 19.31 -20.35 16.70
CA ALA A 177 19.36 -21.17 17.89
C ALA A 177 20.59 -20.82 18.72
N PRO A 178 20.50 -20.66 20.06
CA PRO A 178 21.68 -20.74 20.91
C PRO A 178 22.21 -22.16 20.77
N VAL A 179 23.24 -22.34 19.94
CA VAL A 179 23.92 -23.62 19.82
C VAL A 179 24.86 -23.70 21.02
N ALA A 180 24.68 -24.70 21.88
CA ALA A 180 25.54 -24.98 23.03
C ALA A 180 26.96 -25.44 22.66
N THR A 181 27.44 -25.15 21.44
CA THR A 181 28.75 -25.56 20.94
C THR A 181 29.52 -24.34 20.44
N SER A 182 30.84 -24.50 20.35
CA SER A 182 31.90 -23.51 20.08
C SER A 182 31.81 -22.73 18.76
N GLN A 183 30.62 -22.56 18.17
CA GLN A 183 30.42 -21.72 17.00
C GLN A 183 30.81 -20.28 17.35
N GLY A 184 31.78 -19.75 16.61
CA GLY A 184 32.31 -18.42 16.86
C GLY A 184 31.24 -17.35 16.70
N LYS A 185 31.37 -16.25 17.47
CA LYS A 185 30.48 -15.07 17.47
C LYS A 185 30.12 -14.55 16.06
N VAL A 186 31.01 -14.77 15.09
CA VAL A 186 30.81 -14.41 13.68
C VAL A 186 29.63 -15.16 13.04
N ALA A 187 29.50 -16.47 13.27
CA ALA A 187 28.43 -17.27 12.66
C ALA A 187 27.05 -16.89 13.24
N GLU A 188 26.99 -16.54 14.52
CA GLU A 188 25.78 -16.04 15.17
C GLU A 188 25.37 -14.66 14.64
N SER A 189 26.35 -13.76 14.50
CA SER A 189 26.15 -12.43 13.93
C SER A 189 25.64 -12.52 12.48
N LEU A 190 26.21 -13.39 11.65
CA LEU A 190 25.78 -13.60 10.27
C LEU A 190 24.34 -14.11 10.16
N ARG A 191 23.90 -15.00 11.05
CA ARG A 191 22.51 -15.50 11.06
C ARG A 191 21.52 -14.40 11.45
N SER A 192 21.86 -13.60 12.46
CA SER A 192 21.04 -12.47 12.88
C SER A 192 20.97 -11.41 11.78
N ALA A 193 22.11 -11.08 11.16
CA ALA A 193 22.16 -10.19 10.01
C ALA A 193 21.34 -10.69 8.82
N SER A 194 21.30 -12.01 8.59
CA SER A 194 20.47 -12.60 7.53
C SER A 194 18.97 -12.41 7.79
N VAL A 195 18.51 -12.52 9.04
CA VAL A 195 17.11 -12.26 9.41
C VAL A 195 16.77 -10.79 9.16
N VAL A 196 17.64 -9.87 9.61
CA VAL A 196 17.46 -8.43 9.36
C VAL A 196 17.46 -8.13 7.86
N GLY A 197 18.38 -8.71 7.10
CA GLY A 197 18.45 -8.56 5.65
C GLY A 197 17.17 -9.03 4.94
N LEU A 198 16.56 -10.13 5.39
CA LEU A 198 15.28 -10.58 4.84
C LEU A 198 14.14 -9.60 5.13
N ILE A 199 14.09 -9.00 6.34
CA ILE A 199 13.09 -7.95 6.66
C ILE A 199 13.29 -6.75 5.75
N VAL A 200 14.54 -6.28 5.58
CA VAL A 200 14.87 -5.14 4.71
C VAL A 200 14.49 -5.43 3.26
N ILE A 201 14.81 -6.62 2.74
CA ILE A 201 14.45 -7.02 1.37
C ILE A 201 12.93 -7.08 1.19
N THR A 202 12.19 -7.63 2.15
CA THR A 202 10.72 -7.67 2.08
C THR A 202 10.12 -6.27 2.10
N GLY A 203 10.62 -5.37 2.96
CA GLY A 203 10.16 -3.99 3.00
C GLY A 203 10.50 -3.22 1.72
N PHE A 204 11.73 -3.36 1.22
CA PHE A 204 12.15 -2.73 -0.03
C PHE A 204 11.35 -3.24 -1.24
N ALA A 205 11.16 -4.56 -1.36
CA ALA A 205 10.32 -5.13 -2.40
C ALA A 205 8.86 -4.65 -2.26
N GLY A 206 8.36 -4.47 -1.04
CA GLY A 206 7.07 -3.84 -0.74
C GLY A 206 6.96 -2.44 -1.33
N TRP A 207 7.96 -1.58 -1.11
CA TRP A 207 8.01 -0.25 -1.71
C TRP A 207 8.05 -0.29 -3.24
N VAL A 208 8.95 -1.10 -3.82
CA VAL A 208 9.08 -1.20 -5.27
C VAL A 208 7.78 -1.70 -5.90
N GLY A 209 7.18 -2.75 -5.35
CA GLY A 209 5.90 -3.27 -5.83
C GLY A 209 4.82 -2.19 -5.79
N ALA A 210 4.68 -1.49 -4.66
CA ALA A 210 3.64 -0.50 -4.49
C ALA A 210 3.77 0.70 -5.45
N MET A 211 5.00 1.21 -5.63
CA MET A 211 5.26 2.28 -6.60
C MET A 211 5.05 1.79 -8.04
N SER A 212 5.52 0.59 -8.37
CA SER A 212 5.39 0.05 -9.74
C SER A 212 3.94 -0.26 -10.14
N THR A 213 3.09 -0.66 -9.19
CA THR A 213 1.66 -0.88 -9.46
C THR A 213 0.87 0.43 -9.45
N GLY A 214 1.36 1.43 -8.73
CA GLY A 214 0.76 2.75 -8.63
C GLY A 214 1.14 3.70 -9.76
N ASP A 215 2.04 3.30 -10.65
CA ASP A 215 2.53 4.10 -11.76
C ASP A 215 1.37 4.47 -12.69
N GLY A 216 1.11 5.78 -12.82
CA GLY A 216 -0.02 6.34 -13.56
C GLY A 216 -1.30 6.53 -12.76
N GLY A 217 -1.42 6.03 -11.52
CA GLY A 217 -2.65 5.90 -10.72
C GLY A 217 -3.33 7.19 -10.22
N HIS A 218 -3.50 8.15 -11.11
CA HIS A 218 -4.10 9.47 -10.89
C HIS A 218 -5.42 9.60 -11.66
N HIS A 219 -5.76 8.63 -12.49
CA HIS A 219 -7.08 8.51 -13.13
C HIS A 219 -7.98 7.51 -12.39
N LEU A 220 -9.29 7.69 -12.56
CA LEU A 220 -10.28 6.76 -12.03
C LEU A 220 -10.07 5.38 -12.64
N GLY A 221 -10.25 4.33 -11.83
CA GLY A 221 -10.12 2.93 -12.26
C GLY A 221 -8.70 2.36 -12.20
N GLU A 222 -7.69 3.19 -11.97
CA GLU A 222 -6.31 2.76 -11.78
C GLU A 222 -6.00 2.43 -10.31
N THR A 223 -4.83 1.84 -10.07
CA THR A 223 -4.35 1.59 -8.71
C THR A 223 -3.57 2.81 -8.23
N PRO A 224 -3.96 3.49 -7.15
CA PRO A 224 -3.23 4.66 -6.69
C PRO A 224 -1.85 4.31 -6.12
N PRO A 225 -0.86 5.19 -6.27
CA PRO A 225 0.44 5.03 -5.61
C PRO A 225 0.32 5.15 -4.09
N PRO A 226 1.33 4.69 -3.34
CA PRO A 226 1.39 4.87 -1.89
C PRO A 226 1.14 6.31 -1.46
N GLY A 227 0.19 6.49 -0.57
CA GLY A 227 -0.12 7.80 -0.01
C GLY A 227 -1.15 8.59 -0.80
N VAL A 228 -1.70 8.05 -1.89
CA VAL A 228 -2.80 8.65 -2.67
C VAL A 228 -4.09 7.87 -2.46
N LEU A 229 -5.18 8.62 -2.29
CA LEU A 229 -6.56 8.16 -2.25
C LEU A 229 -7.33 8.82 -3.38
N LEU A 230 -7.83 8.01 -4.31
CA LEU A 230 -8.74 8.47 -5.34
C LEU A 230 -10.20 8.26 -4.90
N PRO A 231 -11.11 9.19 -5.18
CA PRO A 231 -12.53 8.99 -4.96
C PRO A 231 -13.04 7.87 -5.88
N GLY A 232 -14.07 7.19 -5.41
CA GLY A 232 -14.78 6.20 -6.19
C GLY A 232 -15.36 6.76 -7.46
N GLY A 233 -14.98 6.19 -8.60
CA GLY A 233 -15.51 6.56 -9.90
C GLY A 233 -15.19 5.51 -10.96
N GLU A 234 -15.87 5.62 -12.10
CA GLU A 234 -15.61 4.76 -13.25
C GLU A 234 -14.64 5.44 -14.20
N ASP A 235 -13.66 4.68 -14.68
CA ASP A 235 -12.87 5.04 -15.85
C ASP A 235 -13.79 5.05 -17.08
N ARG A 236 -14.00 6.23 -17.67
CA ARG A 236 -14.85 6.39 -18.85
C ARG A 236 -14.43 7.62 -19.64
N GLU A 237 -14.84 7.62 -20.89
CA GLU A 237 -14.75 8.82 -21.72
C GLU A 237 -15.58 9.98 -21.15
N PRO A 238 -15.06 11.21 -21.16
CA PRO A 238 -15.80 12.39 -20.76
C PRO A 238 -16.94 12.66 -21.75
N THR A 239 -18.07 13.13 -21.23
CA THR A 239 -19.12 13.67 -22.09
C THR A 239 -18.69 15.02 -22.68
N ALA A 240 -19.32 15.44 -23.78
CA ALA A 240 -19.01 16.74 -24.39
C ALA A 240 -19.25 17.94 -23.43
N THR A 241 -20.19 17.82 -22.48
CA THR A 241 -20.42 18.85 -21.46
C THR A 241 -19.32 18.86 -20.40
N GLU A 242 -18.84 17.69 -19.99
CA GLU A 242 -17.71 17.56 -19.07
C GLU A 242 -16.42 18.09 -19.69
N GLN A 243 -16.12 17.71 -20.94
CA GLN A 243 -14.98 18.25 -21.68
C GLN A 243 -15.06 19.78 -21.74
N SER A 244 -16.20 20.35 -22.17
CA SER A 244 -16.35 21.81 -22.26
C SER A 244 -16.22 22.52 -20.91
N ARG A 245 -16.58 21.87 -19.78
CA ARG A 245 -16.41 22.45 -18.44
C ARG A 245 -14.95 22.35 -17.97
N ALA A 246 -14.28 21.26 -18.28
CA ALA A 246 -12.85 21.11 -18.05
C ALA A 246 -12.07 22.17 -18.83
N ASP A 247 -12.35 22.32 -20.13
CA ASP A 247 -11.72 23.34 -20.99
C ASP A 247 -11.94 24.76 -20.41
N HIS A 248 -13.17 25.08 -20.00
CA HIS A 248 -13.48 26.38 -19.39
C HIS A 248 -12.71 26.60 -18.07
N LEU A 249 -12.66 25.59 -17.20
CA LEU A 249 -11.91 25.66 -15.95
C LEU A 249 -10.42 25.90 -16.21
N TYR A 250 -9.83 25.19 -17.17
CA TYR A 250 -8.44 25.37 -17.56
C TYR A 250 -8.18 26.79 -18.08
N GLU A 251 -8.98 27.26 -19.05
CA GLU A 251 -8.84 28.61 -19.63
C GLU A 251 -8.97 29.71 -18.57
N GLU A 252 -9.93 29.58 -17.65
CA GLU A 252 -10.12 30.52 -16.54
C GLU A 252 -8.94 30.50 -15.58
N THR A 253 -8.39 29.31 -15.28
CA THR A 253 -7.20 29.14 -14.43
C THR A 253 -5.97 29.78 -15.06
N VAL A 254 -5.67 29.48 -16.33
CA VAL A 254 -4.57 30.13 -17.06
C VAL A 254 -4.68 31.66 -16.99
N ALA A 255 -5.86 32.21 -17.26
CA ALA A 255 -6.07 33.65 -17.25
C ALA A 255 -5.93 34.27 -15.85
N ALA A 256 -6.46 33.60 -14.82
CA ALA A 256 -6.43 34.09 -13.45
C ALA A 256 -5.04 34.02 -12.81
N LEU A 257 -4.27 32.99 -13.15
CA LEU A 257 -2.94 32.73 -12.61
C LEU A 257 -1.83 33.55 -13.25
N ALA A 258 -2.02 34.10 -14.46
CA ALA A 258 -0.97 34.83 -15.19
C ALA A 258 -0.28 35.96 -14.37
N LYS A 259 -0.99 36.61 -13.45
CA LYS A 259 -0.42 37.65 -12.57
C LYS A 259 0.56 37.10 -11.52
N PHE A 260 0.46 35.81 -11.20
CA PHE A 260 1.28 35.13 -10.19
C PHE A 260 2.56 34.50 -10.78
N GLU A 261 2.81 34.67 -12.08
CA GLU A 261 4.13 34.37 -12.66
C GLU A 261 5.26 35.11 -11.93
N ASP A 262 4.98 36.30 -11.37
CA ASP A 262 5.85 37.01 -10.44
C ASP A 262 5.53 36.60 -8.98
N PRO A 263 6.42 35.87 -8.28
CA PRO A 263 6.19 35.47 -6.90
C PRO A 263 6.04 36.65 -5.92
N ALA A 264 6.55 37.85 -6.26
CA ALA A 264 6.31 39.02 -5.43
C ALA A 264 4.83 39.44 -5.43
N VAL A 265 4.13 39.23 -6.56
CA VAL A 265 2.68 39.44 -6.65
C VAL A 265 1.97 38.38 -5.79
N ALA A 266 2.37 37.10 -5.89
CA ALA A 266 1.83 36.05 -5.05
C ALA A 266 2.01 36.35 -3.55
N ALA A 267 3.23 36.74 -3.12
CA ALA A 267 3.50 37.15 -1.74
C ALA A 267 2.59 38.30 -1.28
N SER A 268 2.36 39.30 -2.15
CA SER A 268 1.48 40.44 -1.84
C SER A 268 0.00 40.05 -1.70
N HIS A 269 -0.38 38.89 -2.23
CA HIS A 269 -1.70 38.28 -2.11
C HIS A 269 -1.79 37.26 -0.96
N GLY A 270 -0.70 37.04 -0.20
CA GLY A 270 -0.68 36.20 0.99
C GLY A 270 -0.23 34.75 0.78
N TYR A 271 0.29 34.41 -0.40
CA TYR A 271 0.90 33.10 -0.63
C TYR A 271 2.31 33.03 -0.01
N ASP A 272 2.62 31.92 0.65
CA ASP A 272 3.96 31.67 1.21
C ASP A 272 4.94 31.24 0.12
N VAL A 273 5.73 32.20 -0.37
CA VAL A 273 6.76 31.97 -1.40
C VAL A 273 8.18 31.95 -0.83
N GLU A 274 8.32 32.00 0.50
CA GLU A 274 9.64 32.02 1.12
C GLU A 274 10.34 30.67 1.02
N GLY A 275 11.65 30.70 0.70
CA GLY A 275 12.45 29.50 0.66
C GLY A 275 12.08 28.54 -0.48
N MET A 276 11.55 29.04 -1.60
CA MET A 276 11.26 28.23 -2.79
C MET A 276 12.47 27.41 -3.26
N PHE A 277 12.28 26.10 -3.46
CA PHE A 277 13.28 25.17 -3.98
C PHE A 277 12.62 23.98 -4.70
N GLY A 278 13.37 23.31 -5.57
CA GLY A 278 12.90 22.09 -6.25
C GLY A 278 11.93 22.38 -7.40
N ASN A 279 11.19 21.35 -7.81
CA ASN A 279 10.28 21.36 -8.95
C ASN A 279 8.79 21.23 -8.56
N ASP A 280 8.47 21.27 -7.26
CA ASP A 280 7.11 21.09 -6.73
C ASP A 280 6.86 21.90 -5.44
N PHE A 281 7.17 23.19 -5.48
CA PHE A 281 7.01 24.07 -4.34
C PHE A 281 5.57 24.57 -4.22
N HIS A 282 4.89 24.10 -3.18
CA HIS A 282 3.52 24.49 -2.85
C HIS A 282 3.49 25.76 -2.00
N ALA A 283 3.25 26.90 -2.66
CA ALA A 283 3.06 28.20 -2.02
C ALA A 283 1.60 28.35 -1.56
N GLY A 284 1.32 27.90 -0.34
CA GLY A 284 -0.03 27.91 0.24
C GLY A 284 -0.47 29.29 0.75
N ASN A 285 -1.78 29.52 0.77
CA ASN A 285 -2.41 30.68 1.39
C ASN A 285 -3.43 30.23 2.45
N GLU A 286 -3.00 30.26 3.72
CA GLU A 286 -3.82 29.81 4.85
C GLU A 286 -5.14 30.59 5.02
N SER A 287 -5.24 31.80 4.47
CA SER A 287 -6.49 32.58 4.56
C SER A 287 -7.57 32.13 3.58
N LEU A 288 -7.20 31.33 2.56
CA LEU A 288 -8.10 30.85 1.52
C LEU A 288 -8.61 29.42 1.80
N LYS A 289 -7.84 28.59 2.52
CA LYS A 289 -8.16 27.18 2.79
C LYS A 289 -9.52 26.90 3.44
N ASP A 290 -10.06 27.85 4.21
CA ASP A 290 -11.35 27.73 4.92
C ASP A 290 -12.29 28.91 4.58
N ASP A 291 -12.15 29.51 3.38
CA ASP A 291 -12.89 30.72 3.01
C ASP A 291 -14.28 30.44 2.39
N GLY A 292 -14.61 29.16 2.19
CA GLY A 292 -15.86 28.66 1.64
C GLY A 292 -15.98 28.77 0.12
N ARG A 293 -14.91 29.15 -0.59
CA ARG A 293 -14.82 29.07 -2.05
C ARG A 293 -14.18 27.74 -2.40
N ILE A 294 -14.84 26.99 -3.26
CA ILE A 294 -14.33 25.71 -3.75
C ILE A 294 -14.11 25.83 -5.24
N LEU A 295 -12.90 25.46 -5.69
CA LEU A 295 -12.52 25.49 -7.10
C LEU A 295 -12.73 26.89 -7.73
N ASP A 296 -12.19 27.94 -7.09
CA ASP A 296 -12.19 29.33 -7.60
C ASP A 296 -10.83 29.68 -8.21
N PRO A 297 -10.69 29.69 -9.55
CA PRO A 297 -9.42 29.99 -10.21
C PRO A 297 -8.80 31.37 -9.86
N HIS A 298 -9.61 32.32 -9.37
CA HIS A 298 -9.13 33.65 -9.00
C HIS A 298 -8.47 33.71 -7.62
N ASN A 299 -8.77 32.74 -6.76
CA ASN A 299 -8.30 32.66 -5.38
C ASN A 299 -8.00 31.18 -5.02
N PRO A 300 -7.08 30.50 -5.73
CA PRO A 300 -6.73 29.13 -5.37
C PRO A 300 -6.09 29.06 -3.98
N GLU A 301 -6.28 27.95 -3.28
CA GLU A 301 -5.72 27.78 -1.93
C GLU A 301 -4.19 27.69 -1.96
N THR A 302 -3.61 27.19 -3.06
CA THR A 302 -2.16 27.01 -3.23
C THR A 302 -1.73 27.27 -4.67
N LEU A 303 -0.61 27.97 -4.84
CA LEU A 303 0.11 28.08 -6.11
C LEU A 303 1.27 27.09 -6.13
N VAL A 304 1.55 26.48 -7.27
CA VAL A 304 2.65 25.51 -7.39
C VAL A 304 3.73 26.08 -8.30
N TYR A 305 4.97 26.12 -7.81
CA TYR A 305 6.13 26.63 -8.53
C TYR A 305 7.24 25.58 -8.66
N ALA A 306 8.03 25.67 -9.73
CA ALA A 306 9.33 25.03 -9.84
C ALA A 306 10.44 26.07 -9.95
N MET A 307 11.67 25.65 -9.66
CA MET A 307 12.87 26.44 -9.87
C MET A 307 13.60 25.98 -11.15
N ALA A 308 13.54 26.78 -12.21
CA ALA A 308 14.40 26.67 -13.38
C ALA A 308 15.75 27.35 -13.08
N GLY A 309 16.65 26.61 -12.42
CA GLY A 309 17.86 27.20 -11.85
C GLY A 309 17.51 28.11 -10.67
N ASP A 310 17.79 29.41 -10.79
CA ASP A 310 17.41 30.42 -9.78
C ASP A 310 16.10 31.16 -10.15
N THR A 311 15.47 30.78 -11.26
CA THR A 311 14.25 31.44 -11.77
C THR A 311 13.01 30.64 -11.36
N PRO A 312 12.08 31.22 -10.60
CA PRO A 312 10.81 30.59 -10.29
C PRO A 312 9.90 30.54 -11.53
N VAL A 313 9.26 29.40 -11.75
CA VAL A 313 8.32 29.12 -12.84
C VAL A 313 7.00 28.67 -12.22
N LEU A 314 5.90 29.37 -12.53
CA LEU A 314 4.57 28.97 -12.08
C LEU A 314 4.12 27.75 -12.89
N LEU A 315 3.86 26.64 -12.22
CA LEU A 315 3.38 25.40 -12.84
C LEU A 315 1.87 25.37 -12.93
N GLY A 316 1.18 25.88 -11.90
CA GLY A 316 -0.26 25.72 -11.77
C GLY A 316 -0.79 26.18 -10.41
N ALA A 317 -1.99 25.70 -10.11
CA ALA A 317 -2.63 25.85 -8.82
C ALA A 317 -3.13 24.51 -8.29
N MET A 318 -3.18 24.39 -6.98
CA MET A 318 -3.84 23.31 -6.28
C MET A 318 -5.03 23.90 -5.52
N PHE A 319 -6.20 23.34 -5.78
CA PHE A 319 -7.43 23.62 -5.05
C PHE A 319 -7.59 22.60 -3.93
N GLU A 320 -8.12 23.01 -2.78
CA GLU A 320 -8.31 22.14 -1.62
C GLU A 320 -9.75 22.27 -1.10
N MET A 321 -10.33 21.17 -0.62
CA MET A 321 -11.63 21.18 0.04
C MET A 321 -11.50 21.69 1.48
N ASP A 322 -12.47 22.45 1.97
CA ASP A 322 -12.48 22.96 3.37
C ASP A 322 -12.42 21.85 4.43
N GLU A 323 -13.10 20.72 4.19
CA GLU A 323 -13.25 19.66 5.19
C GLU A 323 -12.76 18.29 4.69
N ILE A 324 -12.09 17.54 5.58
CA ILE A 324 -11.73 16.14 5.37
C ILE A 324 -12.98 15.30 5.08
N GLY A 325 -12.94 14.55 3.99
CA GLY A 325 -14.03 13.66 3.57
C GLY A 325 -15.16 14.37 2.81
N GLN A 326 -15.03 15.67 2.55
CA GLN A 326 -15.88 16.36 1.59
C GLN A 326 -15.36 16.10 0.18
N ALA A 327 -16.23 15.56 -0.69
CA ALA A 327 -15.88 15.32 -2.08
C ALA A 327 -15.86 16.63 -2.87
N GLY A 328 -14.82 16.83 -3.67
CA GLY A 328 -14.69 17.95 -4.57
C GLY A 328 -15.58 17.86 -5.80
N PRO A 329 -15.92 19.01 -6.43
CA PRO A 329 -16.75 19.04 -7.62
C PRO A 329 -16.00 18.48 -8.84
N ALA A 330 -16.43 17.33 -9.35
CA ALA A 330 -15.95 16.76 -10.62
C ALA A 330 -16.56 17.47 -11.83
N VAL A 331 -16.24 18.75 -12.05
CA VAL A 331 -16.86 19.59 -13.09
C VAL A 331 -16.62 19.06 -14.51
N GLY A 332 -15.47 18.44 -14.74
CA GLY A 332 -15.08 17.75 -15.97
C GLY A 332 -15.24 16.24 -15.90
N GLY A 333 -15.99 15.72 -14.92
CA GLY A 333 -16.19 14.29 -14.72
C GLY A 333 -14.86 13.54 -14.55
N PRO A 334 -14.55 12.55 -15.40
CA PRO A 334 -13.33 11.74 -15.30
C PRO A 334 -12.04 12.51 -15.60
N LEU A 335 -12.12 13.75 -16.11
CA LEU A 335 -10.95 14.59 -16.37
C LEU A 335 -10.50 15.40 -15.15
N THR A 336 -11.41 15.72 -14.23
CA THR A 336 -11.12 16.60 -13.08
C THR A 336 -11.21 15.79 -11.80
N VAL A 337 -10.24 14.89 -11.62
CA VAL A 337 -10.21 13.92 -10.53
C VAL A 337 -9.56 14.55 -9.30
N TRP A 338 -10.38 14.81 -8.29
CA TRP A 338 -9.89 15.17 -6.96
C TRP A 338 -9.21 13.96 -6.32
N HIS A 339 -8.25 14.17 -5.44
CA HIS A 339 -7.62 13.11 -4.67
C HIS A 339 -7.34 13.59 -3.25
N ALA A 340 -7.28 12.67 -2.30
CA ALA A 340 -6.74 12.95 -0.97
C ALA A 340 -5.43 12.20 -0.81
N HIS A 341 -4.62 12.60 0.15
CA HIS A 341 -3.50 11.80 0.60
C HIS A 341 -3.79 11.08 1.92
N ASP A 342 -3.25 9.88 2.06
CA ASP A 342 -3.31 9.07 3.27
C ASP A 342 -1.91 8.63 3.74
N HIS A 343 -1.85 8.14 4.98
CA HIS A 343 -0.63 7.54 5.52
C HIS A 343 0.62 8.45 5.44
N ILE A 344 0.43 9.77 5.44
CA ILE A 344 1.52 10.76 5.42
C ILE A 344 2.14 10.82 6.82
N CYS A 345 3.46 10.79 6.87
CA CYS A 345 4.21 10.98 8.10
C CYS A 345 4.67 12.43 8.22
N LEU A 346 4.18 13.15 9.23
CA LEU A 346 4.63 14.51 9.56
C LEU A 346 5.68 14.47 10.67
N SER A 347 6.82 15.12 10.43
CA SER A 347 7.82 15.40 11.46
C SER A 347 7.43 16.69 12.21
N LEU A 348 7.71 16.72 13.51
CA LEU A 348 7.60 17.93 14.32
C LEU A 348 8.94 18.70 14.40
N THR A 349 10.05 18.09 13.96
CA THR A 349 11.40 18.67 14.01
C THR A 349 12.30 18.13 12.88
N PRO A 350 12.53 18.88 11.79
CA PRO A 350 11.82 20.10 11.40
C PRO A 350 10.34 19.80 11.14
N VAL A 351 9.48 20.81 11.29
CA VAL A 351 8.07 20.68 10.92
C VAL A 351 7.97 20.48 9.42
N GLY A 352 7.25 19.44 8.99
CA GLY A 352 7.02 19.17 7.58
C GLY A 352 6.77 17.70 7.29
N ILE A 353 6.58 17.38 6.01
CA ILE A 353 6.43 16.01 5.53
C ILE A 353 7.75 15.26 5.71
N ALA A 354 7.71 14.19 6.50
CA ALA A 354 8.84 13.28 6.75
C ALA A 354 8.88 12.09 5.79
N GLY A 355 7.82 11.91 4.99
CA GLY A 355 7.63 10.82 4.04
C GLY A 355 6.29 10.13 4.24
N LEU A 356 6.21 8.89 3.75
CA LEU A 356 5.01 8.04 3.84
C LEU A 356 5.21 6.92 4.86
N GLN A 357 4.11 6.35 5.33
CA GLN A 357 4.15 5.18 6.19
C GLN A 357 4.80 4.00 5.45
N GLY A 358 5.76 3.34 6.08
CA GLY A 358 6.41 2.17 5.48
C GLY A 358 5.48 0.96 5.33
N PRO A 359 5.86 -0.05 4.51
CA PRO A 359 5.12 -1.30 4.33
C PRO A 359 4.79 -2.05 5.63
N PHE A 360 5.52 -1.78 6.71
CA PHE A 360 5.32 -2.37 8.04
C PHE A 360 4.47 -1.50 8.98
N GLY A 361 3.82 -0.45 8.47
CA GLY A 361 2.91 0.40 9.26
C GLY A 361 3.61 1.41 10.17
N SER A 362 4.85 1.80 9.85
CA SER A 362 5.65 2.71 10.70
C SER A 362 6.08 3.97 9.96
N CYS A 363 5.92 5.12 10.61
CA CYS A 363 6.55 6.37 10.19
C CYS A 363 8.03 6.43 10.58
N PRO A 364 8.83 7.30 9.92
CA PRO A 364 10.17 7.65 10.39
C PRO A 364 10.18 8.04 11.88
N ALA A 365 11.30 7.79 12.54
CA ALA A 365 11.42 8.07 13.97
C ALA A 365 11.17 9.55 14.27
N GLY A 366 10.22 9.84 15.17
CA GLY A 366 9.85 11.21 15.52
C GLY A 366 8.74 11.81 14.64
N ALA A 367 8.25 11.08 13.64
CA ALA A 367 7.12 11.48 12.83
C ALA A 367 5.81 10.81 13.28
N ILE A 368 4.69 11.50 13.05
CA ILE A 368 3.33 11.04 13.33
C ILE A 368 2.58 10.79 12.03
N ASN A 369 1.71 9.78 12.02
CA ASN A 369 0.89 9.47 10.85
C ASN A 369 -0.36 10.37 10.83
N ILE A 370 -0.62 11.03 9.71
CA ILE A 370 -1.88 11.67 9.37
C ILE A 370 -2.69 10.66 8.54
N PRO A 371 -3.87 10.24 9.03
CA PRO A 371 -4.62 9.16 8.39
C PRO A 371 -5.17 9.56 7.02
N ILE A 372 -5.60 10.82 6.84
CA ILE A 372 -6.13 11.34 5.59
C ILE A 372 -6.05 12.87 5.59
N THR A 373 -5.89 13.47 4.41
CA THR A 373 -5.93 14.92 4.16
C THR A 373 -7.25 15.34 3.52
N ASN A 374 -7.45 16.63 3.32
CA ASN A 374 -8.55 17.16 2.53
C ASN A 374 -8.38 16.72 1.07
N GLU A 375 -9.47 16.62 0.31
CA GLU A 375 -9.35 16.41 -1.14
C GLU A 375 -8.73 17.64 -1.78
N MET A 376 -7.83 17.40 -2.73
CA MET A 376 -7.13 18.40 -3.51
C MET A 376 -7.20 18.07 -5.00
N PHE A 377 -7.05 19.11 -5.81
CA PHE A 377 -7.11 19.01 -7.26
C PHE A 377 -6.15 20.01 -7.90
N HIS A 378 -5.23 19.51 -8.71
CA HIS A 378 -4.25 20.33 -9.41
C HIS A 378 -4.75 20.71 -10.81
N VAL A 379 -4.44 21.94 -11.20
CA VAL A 379 -4.60 22.41 -12.59
C VAL A 379 -3.27 23.01 -13.03
N TRP A 380 -2.60 22.32 -13.94
CA TRP A 380 -1.31 22.71 -14.49
C TRP A 380 -1.50 23.62 -15.70
N VAL A 381 -0.85 24.78 -15.72
CA VAL A 381 -1.05 25.83 -16.75
C VAL A 381 0.14 25.95 -17.73
N LEU A 382 1.04 24.98 -17.71
CA LEU A 382 2.26 25.00 -18.52
C LEU A 382 1.94 24.86 -20.02
N PRO A 383 2.46 25.75 -20.88
CA PRO A 383 2.32 25.61 -22.33
C PRO A 383 2.91 24.30 -22.86
N GLY A 384 2.10 23.55 -23.60
CA GLY A 384 2.54 22.32 -24.28
C GLY A 384 2.41 21.04 -23.47
N LEU A 385 1.88 21.12 -22.25
CA LEU A 385 1.50 19.94 -21.47
C LEU A 385 0.28 19.25 -22.12
N GLU A 386 0.33 17.93 -22.24
CA GLU A 386 -0.74 17.15 -22.89
C GLU A 386 -1.99 17.00 -22.01
N ASP A 387 -1.80 16.79 -20.71
CA ASP A 387 -2.87 16.65 -19.72
C ASP A 387 -2.71 17.67 -18.57
N PRO A 388 -3.53 18.75 -18.54
CA PRO A 388 -3.44 19.77 -17.52
C PRO A 388 -4.07 19.37 -16.17
N PHE A 389 -4.74 18.22 -16.08
CA PHE A 389 -5.43 17.75 -14.88
C PHE A 389 -4.88 16.46 -14.29
N GLY A 390 -3.98 15.79 -15.01
CA GLY A 390 -3.23 14.63 -14.54
C GLY A 390 -1.91 15.01 -13.89
N ASP A 391 -1.02 14.03 -13.78
CA ASP A 391 0.35 14.27 -13.32
C ASP A 391 1.23 14.85 -14.43
N ILE A 392 2.20 15.67 -14.02
CA ILE A 392 3.26 16.11 -14.93
C ILE A 392 4.32 15.00 -15.00
N ASP A 393 4.63 14.53 -16.20
CA ASP A 393 5.77 13.63 -16.44
C ASP A 393 7.08 14.31 -16.01
N GLU A 394 7.83 13.65 -15.13
CA GLU A 394 9.05 14.21 -14.53
C GLU A 394 10.12 14.54 -15.60
N ASP A 395 10.31 13.65 -16.58
CA ASP A 395 11.29 13.84 -17.66
C ASP A 395 10.92 15.04 -18.54
N TRP A 396 9.64 15.19 -18.86
CA TRP A 396 9.12 16.35 -19.59
C TRP A 396 9.30 17.65 -18.81
N LEU A 397 8.98 17.65 -17.50
CA LEU A 397 9.15 18.84 -16.65
C LEU A 397 10.61 19.26 -16.56
N ASP A 398 11.52 18.31 -16.39
CA ASP A 398 12.95 18.56 -16.34
C ASP A 398 13.47 19.16 -17.66
N GLU A 399 13.02 18.64 -18.80
CA GLU A 399 13.35 19.22 -20.12
C GLU A 399 12.79 20.64 -20.25
N TYR A 400 11.53 20.85 -19.86
CA TYR A 400 10.86 22.15 -19.91
C TYR A 400 11.58 23.21 -19.06
N LEU A 401 11.92 22.88 -17.82
CA LEU A 401 12.64 23.78 -16.90
C LEU A 401 14.07 24.05 -17.38
N THR A 402 14.72 23.04 -17.98
CA THR A 402 16.06 23.21 -18.58
C THR A 402 16.02 24.19 -19.76
N ASP A 403 15.03 24.09 -20.64
CA ASP A 403 14.87 25.03 -21.75
C ASP A 403 14.67 26.46 -21.24
N ILE A 404 13.80 26.68 -20.25
CA ILE A 404 13.60 27.99 -19.61
C ILE A 404 14.91 28.53 -19.02
N ALA A 405 15.66 27.71 -18.28
CA ALA A 405 16.90 28.14 -17.63
C ALA A 405 18.00 28.56 -18.62
N THR A 406 17.91 28.14 -19.89
CA THR A 406 18.89 28.46 -20.93
C THR A 406 18.53 29.66 -21.80
N ARG A 407 17.32 30.20 -21.65
CA ARG A 407 16.85 31.42 -22.33
C ARG A 407 17.27 32.66 -21.55
#